data_AF-F4P0Q1-F1
#
_entry.id   AF-F4P0Q1-F1
#
_cell.length_a   1.000
_cell.length_b   1.000
_cell.length_c   1.000
_cell.angle_alpha   90.00
_cell.angle_beta   90.00
_cell.angle_gamma   90.00
#
_symmetry.space_group_name_H-M   'P 1'
#
loop_
_entity.id
_entity.type
_entity.pdbx_description
1 polymer ?
#
loop_
_entity_poly.entity_id
_entity_poly.type
_entity_poly.pdbx_seq_one_letter_code
_entity_poly.pdbx_strand_id
1 'polypeptide(L)'
;MHSPSVINSFGYSGGVFLGLCAIPQLYVMWKNRSAKDVSMLWILCYTIGLVLTMTYMIMLNAWAGVIPIIVQIVLAIIVFISKLLMDYGVIKPKIISDKEHTGDAFETKAQLTAQLS
;
A
#
# COMPACT_ATOMS: atom_id res chain seq x y z
N MET A 1 -33.97 10.28 17.91
CA MET A 1 -33.35 11.24 16.97
C MET A 1 -31.92 11.44 17.44
N HIS A 2 -30.93 10.79 16.81
CA HIS A 2 -29.53 10.99 17.22
C HIS A 2 -29.12 12.43 16.86
N SER A 3 -28.43 13.11 17.78
CA SER A 3 -27.95 14.47 17.52
C SER A 3 -26.94 14.43 16.35
N PRO A 4 -27.03 15.36 15.37
CA PRO A 4 -26.08 15.48 14.26
C PRO A 4 -24.61 15.48 14.72
N SER A 5 -24.35 16.01 15.92
CA SER A 5 -23.02 16.04 16.53
C SER A 5 -22.44 14.63 16.79
N VAL A 6 -23.28 13.68 17.20
CA VAL A 6 -22.85 12.30 17.47
C VAL A 6 -22.50 11.60 16.17
N ILE A 7 -23.34 11.75 15.13
CA ILE A 7 -23.11 11.16 13.80
C ILE A 7 -21.79 11.66 13.19
N ASN A 8 -21.56 12.97 13.24
CA ASN A 8 -20.31 13.56 12.74
C ASN A 8 -19.07 13.09 13.51
N SER A 9 -19.19 12.90 14.83
CA SER A 9 -18.08 12.41 15.66
C SER A 9 -17.65 11.00 15.27
N PHE A 10 -18.60 10.11 14.97
CA PHE A 10 -18.30 8.76 14.46
C PHE A 10 -17.71 8.79 13.05
N GLY A 11 -18.18 9.69 12.18
CA GLY A 11 -17.60 9.86 10.83
C GLY A 11 -16.13 10.27 10.88
N TYR A 12 -15.81 11.30 11.68
CA TYR A 12 -14.43 11.77 11.82
C TYR A 12 -13.54 10.77 12.55
N SER A 13 -14.00 10.17 13.65
CA SER A 13 -13.20 9.18 14.39
C SER A 13 -12.93 7.94 13.54
N GLY A 14 -13.96 7.41 12.86
CA GLY A 14 -13.81 6.33 11.90
C GLY A 14 -12.79 6.68 10.81
N GLY A 15 -12.83 7.91 10.30
CA GLY A 15 -11.84 8.42 9.36
C GLY A 15 -10.41 8.42 9.87
N VAL A 16 -10.19 8.86 11.10
CA VAL A 16 -8.86 8.84 11.76
C VAL A 16 -8.37 7.40 11.90
N PHE A 17 -9.22 6.49 12.37
CA PHE A 17 -8.86 5.07 12.50
C PHE A 17 -8.53 4.44 11.14
N LEU A 18 -9.31 4.73 10.09
CA LEU A 18 -9.02 4.27 8.74
C LEU A 18 -7.66 4.77 8.23
N GLY A 19 -7.36 6.05 8.46
CA GLY A 19 -6.05 6.62 8.12
C GLY A 19 -4.90 5.96 8.88
N LEU A 20 -5.05 5.75 10.19
CA LEU A 20 -4.05 5.06 11.01
C LEU A 20 -3.81 3.61 10.57
N CYS A 21 -4.87 2.89 10.17
CA CYS A 21 -4.76 1.52 9.67
C CYS A 21 -4.08 1.43 8.30
N ALA A 22 -4.18 2.47 7.46
CA ALA A 22 -3.56 2.46 6.15
C ALA A 22 -2.04 2.65 6.18
N ILE A 23 -1.51 3.36 7.18
CA ILE A 23 -0.06 3.57 7.36
C ILE A 23 0.73 2.27 7.48
N PRO A 24 0.42 1.32 8.40
CA PRO A 24 1.15 0.07 8.50
C PRO A 24 1.00 -0.79 7.24
N GLN A 25 -0.17 -0.74 6.58
CA GLN A 25 -0.40 -1.47 5.34
C GLN A 25 0.53 -0.99 4.22
N LEU A 26 0.66 0.33 4.06
CA LEU A 26 1.56 0.91 3.07
C LEU A 26 3.04 0.66 3.44
N TYR A 27 3.38 0.79 4.72
CA TYR A 27 4.74 0.56 5.23
C TYR A 27 5.21 -0.87 4.98
N VAL A 28 4.42 -1.89 5.31
CA VAL A 28 4.80 -3.30 5.12
C VAL A 28 4.98 -3.62 3.64
N MET A 29 4.07 -3.15 2.79
CA MET A 29 4.14 -3.35 1.35
C MET A 29 5.43 -2.74 0.75
N TRP A 30 5.79 -1.52 1.16
CA TRP A 30 7.02 -0.87 0.72
C TRP A 30 8.30 -1.47 1.32
N LYS A 31 8.29 -1.82 2.61
CA LYS A 31 9.44 -2.42 3.30
C LYS A 31 9.83 -3.75 2.67
N ASN A 32 8.85 -4.59 2.37
CA ASN A 32 9.10 -5.92 1.83
C ASN A 32 9.41 -5.88 0.32
N ARG A 33 9.16 -4.75 -0.36
CA ARG A 33 9.29 -4.59 -1.83
C ARG A 33 8.70 -5.78 -2.59
N SER A 34 7.65 -6.37 -2.03
CA SER A 34 7.01 -7.58 -2.51
C SER A 34 5.53 -7.39 -2.28
N ALA A 35 4.80 -7.28 -3.39
CA ALA A 35 3.35 -7.27 -3.40
C ALA A 35 2.79 -8.67 -3.70
N LYS A 36 3.62 -9.72 -3.72
CA LYS A 36 3.20 -11.09 -4.06
C LYS A 36 2.09 -11.61 -3.16
N ASP A 37 2.11 -11.23 -1.89
CA ASP A 37 1.14 -11.70 -0.89
C ASP A 37 -0.19 -10.93 -0.95
N VAL A 38 -0.22 -9.80 -1.66
CA VAL A 38 -1.43 -8.99 -1.83
C VAL A 38 -2.10 -9.35 -3.15
N SER A 39 -3.33 -9.87 -3.09
CA SER A 39 -4.09 -10.26 -4.28
C SER A 39 -4.50 -9.04 -5.11
N MET A 40 -4.29 -9.08 -6.43
CA MET A 40 -4.82 -8.07 -7.36
C MET A 40 -6.33 -7.95 -7.27
N LEU A 41 -7.01 -9.09 -7.12
CA LEU A 41 -8.47 -9.14 -6.99
C LEU A 41 -8.92 -8.40 -5.72
N TRP A 42 -8.16 -8.54 -4.63
CA TRP A 42 -8.46 -7.82 -3.38
C TRP A 42 -8.38 -6.29 -3.58
N ILE A 43 -7.33 -5.79 -4.25
CA ILE A 43 -7.19 -4.35 -4.50
C ILE A 43 -8.33 -3.82 -5.39
N LEU A 44 -8.70 -4.58 -6.43
CA LEU A 44 -9.78 -4.18 -7.34
C LEU A 44 -11.13 -4.13 -6.60
N CYS A 45 -11.48 -5.20 -5.88
CA CYS A 45 -12.71 -5.25 -5.08
C CYS A 45 -12.72 -4.16 -4.00
N TYR A 46 -11.60 -3.93 -3.33
CA TYR A 46 -11.46 -2.87 -2.32
C TYR A 46 -11.70 -1.48 -2.93
N THR A 47 -11.09 -1.20 -4.08
CA THR A 47 -11.23 0.09 -4.78
C THR A 47 -12.68 0.32 -5.23
N ILE A 48 -13.33 -0.69 -5.80
CA ILE A 48 -14.76 -0.62 -6.19
C ILE A 48 -15.63 -0.38 -4.96
N GLY A 49 -15.40 -1.11 -3.86
CA GLY A 49 -16.11 -0.92 -2.61
C GLY A 49 -16.00 0.50 -2.05
N LEU A 50 -14.81 1.10 -2.10
CA LEU A 50 -14.60 2.49 -1.68
C LEU A 50 -15.37 3.49 -2.55
N VAL A 51 -15.36 3.32 -3.87
CA VAL A 51 -16.11 4.19 -4.81
C VAL A 51 -17.61 4.10 -4.59
N LEU A 52 -18.14 2.89 -4.39
CA LEU A 52 -19.55 2.68 -4.07
C LEU A 52 -19.92 3.31 -2.73
N THR A 53 -19.07 3.14 -1.72
CA THR A 53 -19.27 3.74 -0.38
C THR A 53 -19.23 5.26 -0.44
N MET A 54 -18.32 5.84 -1.23
CA MET A 54 -18.25 7.29 -1.45
C MET A 54 -19.56 7.81 -2.06
N THR A 55 -20.03 7.13 -3.13
CA THR A 55 -21.29 7.49 -3.80
C THR A 55 -22.46 7.45 -2.82
N TYR A 56 -22.56 6.39 -2.03
CA TYR A 56 -23.58 6.26 -0.99
C TYR A 56 -23.53 7.39 0.04
N MET A 57 -22.35 7.75 0.54
CA MET A 57 -22.19 8.83 1.52
C MET A 57 -22.53 10.21 0.95
N ILE A 58 -22.25 10.45 -0.34
CA ILE A 58 -22.66 11.67 -1.05
C ILE A 58 -24.18 11.73 -1.16
N MET A 59 -24.85 10.62 -1.51
CA MET A 59 -26.33 10.57 -1.55
C MET A 59 -26.96 10.88 -0.19
N LEU A 60 -26.28 10.53 0.90
CA LEU A 60 -26.71 10.85 2.27
C LEU A 60 -26.29 12.25 2.76
N ASN A 61 -25.59 13.04 1.95
CA ASN A 61 -24.97 14.31 2.37
C ASN A 61 -24.08 14.18 3.62
N ALA A 62 -23.49 13.01 3.85
CA ALA A 62 -22.69 12.69 5.03
C ALA A 62 -21.22 13.09 4.85
N TRP A 63 -20.95 14.40 4.76
CA TRP A 63 -19.62 14.95 4.46
C TRP A 63 -18.50 14.49 5.42
N ALA A 64 -18.83 14.28 6.70
CA ALA A 64 -17.87 13.76 7.69
C ALA A 64 -17.34 12.36 7.33
N GLY A 65 -18.12 11.54 6.59
CA GLY A 65 -17.70 10.24 6.08
C GLY A 65 -17.09 10.31 4.67
N VAL A 66 -17.46 11.29 3.85
CA VAL A 66 -16.92 11.45 2.49
C VAL A 66 -15.43 11.78 2.52
N ILE A 67 -15.01 12.71 3.38
CA ILE A 67 -13.61 13.15 3.49
C ILE A 67 -12.64 11.96 3.73
N PRO A 68 -12.84 11.10 4.74
CA PRO A 68 -11.93 9.98 4.95
C PRO A 68 -11.97 8.93 3.84
N ILE A 69 -13.12 8.72 3.19
CA ILE A 69 -13.21 7.80 2.04
C ILE A 69 -12.38 8.32 0.86
N ILE A 70 -12.36 9.63 0.61
CA ILE A 70 -11.48 10.22 -0.42
C ILE A 70 -10.01 9.89 -0.13
N VAL A 71 -9.57 10.07 1.12
CA VAL A 71 -8.20 9.74 1.54
C VAL A 71 -7.90 8.24 1.31
N GLN A 72 -8.86 7.37 1.62
CA GLN A 72 -8.73 5.93 1.38
C GLN A 72 -8.64 5.56 -0.10
N ILE A 73 -9.37 6.26 -0.98
CA ILE A 73 -9.27 6.05 -2.43
C ILE A 73 -7.88 6.43 -2.93
N VAL A 74 -7.32 7.55 -2.48
CA VAL A 74 -5.95 7.95 -2.84
C VAL A 74 -4.94 6.89 -2.40
N LEU A 75 -5.06 6.39 -1.16
CA LEU A 75 -4.19 5.32 -0.65
C LEU A 75 -4.35 4.01 -1.42
N ALA A 76 -5.57 3.64 -1.79
CA ALA A 76 -5.84 2.47 -2.62
C ALA A 76 -5.16 2.58 -3.99
N ILE A 77 -5.18 3.76 -4.62
CA ILE A 77 -4.47 4.02 -5.88
C ILE A 77 -2.95 3.88 -5.70
N ILE A 78 -2.37 4.43 -4.62
CA ILE A 78 -0.94 4.28 -4.34
C ILE A 78 -0.56 2.81 -4.17
N VAL A 79 -1.39 2.02 -3.48
CA VAL A 79 -1.21 0.57 -3.32
C VAL A 79 -1.29 -0.16 -4.66
N PHE A 80 -2.27 0.19 -5.49
CA PHE A 80 -2.43 -0.38 -6.83
C PHE A 80 -1.22 -0.09 -7.73
N ILE A 81 -0.78 1.17 -7.80
CA ILE A 81 0.41 1.57 -8.58
C ILE A 81 1.67 0.87 -8.06
N SER A 82 1.86 0.82 -6.74
CA SER A 82 3.01 0.15 -6.14
C SER A 82 3.05 -1.33 -6.50
N LYS A 83 1.89 -2.00 -6.51
CA LYS A 83 1.80 -3.40 -6.93
C LYS A 83 2.10 -3.56 -8.42
N LEU A 84 1.56 -2.70 -9.29
CA LEU A 84 1.90 -2.73 -10.72
C LEU A 84 3.41 -2.56 -10.96
N LEU A 85 4.05 -1.58 -10.31
CA LEU A 85 5.49 -1.36 -10.46
C LEU A 85 6.34 -2.55 -9.99
N MET A 86 5.89 -3.27 -8.94
CA MET A 86 6.55 -4.49 -8.48
C MET A 86 6.31 -5.68 -9.41
N ASP A 87 5.07 -5.87 -9.91
CA ASP A 87 4.72 -6.98 -10.81
C ASP A 87 5.38 -6.83 -12.19
N TYR A 88 5.55 -5.60 -12.69
CA TYR A 88 6.31 -5.32 -13.93
C TYR A 88 7.84 -5.46 -13.77
N GLY A 89 8.34 -5.79 -12.57
CA GLY A 89 9.77 -6.03 -12.33
C GLY A 89 10.64 -4.77 -12.32
N VAL A 90 10.04 -3.57 -12.33
CA VAL A 90 10.74 -2.28 -12.20
C VAL A 90 11.39 -2.18 -10.82
N ILE A 91 10.74 -2.76 -9.81
CA ILE A 91 11.23 -2.81 -8.42
C ILE A 91 11.70 -4.23 -8.12
N LYS A 92 13.02 -4.45 -8.08
CA LYS A 92 13.58 -5.75 -7.64
C LYS A 92 13.31 -5.97 -6.14
N PRO A 93 12.94 -7.18 -5.70
CA PRO A 93 12.75 -7.48 -4.29
C PRO A 93 14.08 -7.43 -3.53
N LYS A 94 14.04 -6.98 -2.28
CA LYS A 94 15.24 -6.76 -1.45
C LYS A 94 16.16 -8.00 -1.35
N ILE A 95 15.58 -9.19 -1.24
CA ILE A 95 16.30 -10.48 -1.16
C ILE A 95 17.19 -10.72 -2.41
N ILE A 96 16.76 -10.28 -3.59
CA ILE A 96 17.53 -10.45 -4.82
C ILE A 96 18.71 -9.47 -4.86
N SER A 97 18.50 -8.23 -4.41
CA SER A 97 19.55 -7.21 -4.33
C SER A 97 20.70 -7.62 -3.39
N ASP A 98 20.39 -8.17 -2.22
CA ASP A 98 21.41 -8.60 -1.26
C ASP A 98 22.23 -9.80 -1.80
N LYS A 99 21.60 -10.69 -2.57
CA LYS A 99 22.30 -11.81 -3.23
C LYS A 99 23.20 -11.36 -4.38
N GLU A 100 22.77 -10.38 -5.17
CA GLU A 100 23.55 -9.80 -6.29
C GLU A 100 24.86 -9.20 -5.75
N HIS A 101 24.78 -8.31 -4.75
CA HIS A 101 25.97 -7.71 -4.12
C HIS A 101 26.91 -8.71 -3.42
N THR A 102 26.35 -9.76 -2.80
CA THR A 102 27.17 -10.81 -2.17
C THR A 102 27.85 -11.69 -3.23
N GLY A 103 27.17 -11.96 -4.35
CA GLY A 103 27.72 -12.68 -5.50
C GLY A 103 28.89 -11.94 -6.14
N ASP A 104 28.71 -10.65 -6.43
CA ASP A 104 29.75 -9.80 -7.03
C ASP A 104 31.01 -9.73 -6.14
N ALA A 105 30.82 -9.64 -4.82
CA ALA A 105 31.91 -9.63 -3.86
C ALA A 105 32.69 -10.96 -3.81
N PHE A 106 32.00 -12.08 -4.00
CA PHE A 106 32.64 -13.41 -4.06
C PHE A 106 33.42 -13.60 -5.36
N GLU A 107 32.85 -13.23 -6.50
CA GLU A 107 33.54 -13.29 -7.80
C GLU A 107 34.81 -12.42 -7.81
N THR A 108 34.71 -11.20 -7.27
CA THR A 108 35.87 -10.29 -7.16
C THR A 108 37.00 -10.91 -6.34
N LYS A 109 36.68 -11.55 -5.20
CA LYS A 109 37.69 -12.22 -4.37
C LYS A 109 38.29 -13.44 -5.07
N ALA A 110 37.47 -14.24 -5.75
CA ALA A 110 37.95 -15.40 -6.49
C ALA A 110 38.94 -14.99 -7.60
N GLN A 111 38.64 -13.92 -8.35
CA GLN A 111 39.52 -13.38 -9.37
C GLN A 111 40.84 -12.87 -8.78
N LEU A 112 40.81 -12.12 -7.67
CA LEU A 112 42.03 -11.65 -7.00
C LEU A 112 42.94 -12.81 -6.56
N THR A 113 42.34 -13.89 -6.04
CA THR A 113 43.09 -15.04 -5.55
C THR A 113 43.75 -15.80 -6.70
N ALA A 114 43.07 -15.91 -7.85
CA ALA A 114 43.61 -16.54 -9.05
C ALA A 114 44.73 -15.73 -9.74
N GLN A 115 44.82 -14.42 -9.50
CA GLN A 115 45.93 -13.59 -10.01
C GLN A 115 47.18 -13.62 -9.13
N LEU A 116 47.05 -14.08 -7.88
CA LEU A 116 48.15 -14.16 -6.91
C LEU A 116 48.77 -15.57 -6.79
N SER A 117 48.24 -16.55 -7.54
CA SER A 117 48.73 -17.93 -7.66
C SER A 117 49.48 -18.13 -8.97
#